data_AF-A0AAP8HVE5-F1
#
_entry.id   AF-A0AAP8HVE5-F1
#
_cell.length_a   1.000
_cell.length_b   1.000
_cell.length_c   1.000
_cell.angle_alpha   90.00
_cell.angle_beta   90.00
_cell.angle_gamma   90.00
#
_symmetry.space_group_name_H-M   'P 1'
#
loop_
_entity.id
_entity.type
_entity.pdbx_description
1 polymer ?
#
loop_
_entity_poly.entity_id
_entity_poly.type
_entity_poly.pdbx_seq_one_letter_code
_entity_poly.pdbx_strand_id
1 'polypeptide(L)'
;MESVEPGRVMTRPMCNDDDGMLISQVVDSVMCIDKKAFGILLSYYAHGSSKRAIASYYHATAKPRKMCGRGGEGWRKPSLATCRNEIDDILKASLFVLYQPMQNAFKMRKRVEKVKHVAVKSLDMQLAI
;
A
#
# COMPACT_ATOMS: atom_id res chain seq x y z
N MET A 1 -1.60 4.92 -12.18
CA MET A 1 -3.06 5.13 -12.21
C MET A 1 -3.56 5.28 -13.65
N GLU A 2 -2.86 6.01 -14.53
CA GLU A 2 -3.21 6.18 -15.96
C GLU A 2 -3.47 4.88 -16.74
N SER A 3 -2.78 3.79 -16.39
CA SER A 3 -2.89 2.50 -17.07
C SER A 3 -4.12 1.66 -16.67
N VAL A 4 -4.98 2.16 -15.78
CA VAL A 4 -6.16 1.44 -15.28
C VAL A 4 -7.40 1.95 -16.01
N GLU A 5 -8.34 1.06 -16.32
CA GLU A 5 -9.62 1.48 -16.89
C GLU A 5 -10.44 2.29 -15.87
N PRO A 6 -11.06 3.41 -16.29
CA PRO A 6 -11.84 4.25 -15.39
C PRO A 6 -13.05 3.47 -14.86
N GLY A 7 -13.03 3.16 -13.56
CA GLY A 7 -14.12 2.44 -12.90
C GLY A 7 -15.35 3.34 -12.74
N ARG A 8 -16.53 2.83 -13.12
CA ARG A 8 -17.81 3.53 -12.93
C ARG A 8 -18.38 3.39 -11.51
N VAL A 9 -17.95 2.35 -10.77
CA VAL A 9 -18.51 2.00 -9.45
C VAL A 9 -17.39 1.68 -8.47
N MET A 10 -17.36 2.40 -7.36
CA MET A 10 -16.45 2.14 -6.24
C MET A 10 -17.11 1.15 -5.28
N THR A 11 -16.50 -0.02 -5.08
CA THR A 11 -17.08 -1.12 -4.29
C THR A 11 -16.40 -1.36 -2.95
N ARG A 12 -15.28 -0.67 -2.68
CA ARG A 12 -14.48 -0.85 -1.47
C ARG A 12 -14.50 0.43 -0.63
N PRO A 13 -14.49 0.31 0.72
CA PRO A 13 -14.36 1.48 1.58
C PRO A 13 -13.01 2.15 1.34
N MET A 14 -13.02 3.48 1.39
CA MET A 14 -11.84 4.32 1.22
C MET A 14 -11.54 5.08 2.51
N CYS A 15 -10.29 5.45 2.70
CA CYS A 15 -9.90 6.38 3.76
C CYS A 15 -10.40 7.80 3.44
N ASN A 16 -10.37 8.69 4.43
CA ASN A 16 -10.56 10.12 4.17
C ASN A 16 -9.35 10.69 3.39
N ASP A 17 -9.53 11.87 2.80
CA ASP A 17 -8.51 12.47 1.93
C ASP A 17 -7.20 12.77 2.67
N ASP A 18 -7.27 13.20 3.93
CA ASP A 18 -6.08 13.51 4.76
C ASP A 18 -5.26 12.24 5.07
N ASP A 19 -5.92 11.16 5.47
CA ASP A 19 -5.31 9.84 5.66
C ASP A 19 -4.74 9.34 4.33
N GLY A 20 -5.47 9.53 3.23
CA GLY A 20 -5.04 9.14 1.89
C GLY A 20 -3.77 9.86 1.46
N MET A 21 -3.69 11.18 1.66
CA MET A 21 -2.50 11.97 1.37
C MET A 21 -1.32 11.58 2.28
N LEU A 22 -1.57 11.42 3.59
CA LEU A 22 -0.53 11.01 4.54
C LEU A 22 0.06 9.65 4.17
N ILE A 23 -0.80 8.66 3.91
CA ILE A 23 -0.39 7.32 3.48
C ILE A 23 0.41 7.40 2.18
N SER A 24 -0.06 8.18 1.21
CA SER A 24 0.61 8.32 -0.10
C SER A 24 2.01 8.92 0.05
N GLN A 25 2.17 9.97 0.85
CA GLN A 25 3.47 10.59 1.12
C GLN A 25 4.45 9.61 1.77
N VAL A 26 3.99 8.85 2.77
CA VAL A 26 4.83 7.83 3.43
C VAL A 26 5.23 6.75 2.44
N VAL A 27 4.27 6.21 1.68
CA VAL A 27 4.53 5.15 0.71
C VAL A 27 5.50 5.63 -0.37
N ASP A 28 5.32 6.83 -0.92
CA ASP A 28 6.22 7.40 -1.92
C ASP A 28 7.62 7.62 -1.36
N SER A 29 7.74 8.12 -0.11
CA SER A 29 9.04 8.34 0.52
C SER A 29 9.84 7.05 0.74
N VAL A 30 9.16 5.92 0.95
CA VAL A 30 9.78 4.62 1.25
C VAL A 30 9.98 3.79 -0.01
N MET A 31 8.97 3.70 -0.87
CA MET A 31 8.94 2.77 -2.01
C MET A 31 9.54 3.36 -3.29
N CYS A 32 9.88 4.65 -3.33
CA CYS A 32 10.50 5.28 -4.51
C CYS A 32 11.80 4.60 -4.96
N ILE A 33 12.52 3.92 -4.04
CA ILE A 33 13.75 3.19 -4.32
C ILE A 33 13.54 1.93 -5.18
N ASP A 34 12.36 1.29 -5.08
CA ASP A 34 12.03 0.06 -5.82
C ASP A 34 10.70 0.23 -6.56
N LYS A 35 10.81 0.70 -7.80
CA LYS A 35 9.68 0.90 -8.72
C LYS A 35 8.90 -0.38 -8.99
N LYS A 36 9.56 -1.54 -8.94
CA LYS A 36 8.92 -2.83 -9.22
C LYS A 36 8.11 -3.30 -8.03
N ALA A 37 8.68 -3.24 -6.81
CA ALA A 37 7.95 -3.52 -5.59
C ALA A 37 6.77 -2.55 -5.42
N PHE A 38 6.97 -1.27 -5.74
CA PHE A 38 5.90 -0.27 -5.73
C PHE A 38 4.77 -0.60 -6.71
N GLY A 39 5.10 -1.01 -7.95
CA GLY A 39 4.10 -1.45 -8.92
C GLY A 39 3.32 -2.70 -8.48
N ILE A 40 3.98 -3.65 -7.82
CA ILE A 40 3.33 -4.84 -7.23
C ILE A 40 2.40 -4.43 -6.09
N LEU A 41 2.83 -3.52 -5.22
CA LEU A 41 2.04 -3.00 -4.10
C LEU A 41 0.77 -2.30 -4.59
N LEU A 42 0.89 -1.43 -5.60
CA LEU A 42 -0.25 -0.76 -6.25
C LEU A 42 -1.20 -1.75 -6.91
N SER A 43 -0.65 -2.76 -7.61
CA SER A 43 -1.47 -3.80 -8.24
C SER A 43 -2.28 -4.58 -7.22
N TYR A 44 -1.71 -4.84 -6.04
CA TYR A 44 -2.37 -5.59 -4.98
C TYR A 44 -3.40 -4.76 -4.22
N TYR A 45 -3.03 -3.57 -3.72
CA TYR A 45 -3.91 -2.77 -2.87
C TYR A 45 -4.81 -1.81 -3.65
N ALA A 46 -4.27 -1.08 -4.63
CA ALA A 46 -5.04 -0.08 -5.38
C ALA A 46 -5.93 -0.73 -6.45
N HIS A 47 -5.37 -1.59 -7.30
CA HIS A 47 -6.16 -2.29 -8.32
C HIS A 47 -6.97 -3.46 -7.74
N GLY A 48 -6.51 -4.09 -6.64
CA GLY A 48 -7.20 -5.22 -6.02
C GLY A 48 -6.90 -6.56 -6.70
N SER A 49 -5.82 -6.66 -7.47
CA SER A 49 -5.42 -7.92 -8.12
C SER A 49 -4.97 -8.95 -7.08
N SER A 50 -5.40 -10.20 -7.25
CA SER A 50 -4.90 -11.29 -6.42
C SER A 50 -3.40 -11.52 -6.63
N LYS A 51 -2.70 -12.02 -5.59
CA LYS A 51 -1.28 -12.42 -5.71
C LYS A 51 -1.03 -13.36 -6.89
N ARG A 52 -1.99 -14.26 -7.18
CA ARG A 52 -1.92 -15.19 -8.30
C ARG A 52 -2.01 -14.49 -9.65
N ALA A 53 -2.89 -13.50 -9.80
CA ALA A 53 -3.01 -12.73 -11.05
C ALA A 53 -1.73 -11.93 -11.32
N ILE A 54 -1.20 -11.25 -10.30
CA ILE A 54 0.07 -10.52 -10.38
C ILE A 54 1.20 -11.50 -10.75
N ALA A 55 1.25 -12.69 -10.13
CA ALA A 55 2.25 -13.70 -10.44
C ALA A 55 2.17 -14.27 -11.85
N SER A 56 0.95 -14.43 -12.38
CA SER A 56 0.75 -14.85 -13.75
C SER A 56 1.29 -13.81 -14.73
N TYR A 57 0.98 -12.53 -14.51
CA TYR A 57 1.51 -11.43 -15.32
C TYR A 57 3.04 -11.33 -15.22
N TYR A 58 3.56 -11.35 -13.99
CA TYR A 58 4.98 -11.29 -13.72
C TYR A 58 5.76 -12.46 -14.32
N HIS A 59 5.19 -13.67 -14.30
CA HIS A 59 5.74 -14.84 -14.99
C HIS A 59 5.67 -14.67 -16.51
N ALA A 60 4.56 -14.18 -17.07
CA ALA A 60 4.41 -13.99 -18.51
C ALA A 60 5.54 -13.10 -19.07
N THR A 61 5.85 -11.99 -18.39
CA THR A 61 6.89 -11.02 -18.79
C THR A 61 8.28 -11.33 -18.22
N ALA A 62 8.47 -12.45 -17.51
CA ALA A 62 9.76 -12.76 -16.88
C ALA A 62 10.85 -13.06 -17.92
N LYS A 63 11.98 -12.36 -17.78
CA LYS A 63 13.21 -12.65 -18.54
C LYS A 63 13.90 -13.92 -18.00
N PRO A 64 14.55 -14.72 -18.86
CA PRO A 64 15.41 -15.81 -18.41
C PRO A 64 16.49 -15.28 -17.45
N ARG A 65 16.76 -16.04 -16.39
CA ARG A 65 17.77 -15.71 -15.38
C ARG A 65 18.77 -16.84 -15.26
N LYS A 66 19.99 -16.51 -14.83
CA LYS A 66 20.96 -17.52 -14.42
C LYS A 66 20.47 -18.13 -13.11
N MET A 67 20.18 -19.42 -13.12
CA MET A 67 19.70 -20.17 -11.95
C MET A 67 20.68 -21.31 -11.67
N CYS A 68 21.12 -21.42 -10.42
CA CYS A 68 21.99 -22.49 -9.95
C CYS A 68 21.14 -23.53 -9.24
N GLY A 69 20.96 -24.69 -9.87
CA GLY A 69 20.19 -25.80 -9.31
C GLY A 69 21.01 -27.09 -9.26
N ARG A 70 20.39 -28.16 -8.76
CA ARG A 70 21.04 -29.48 -8.64
C ARG A 70 21.56 -30.04 -9.97
N GLY A 71 20.96 -29.65 -11.10
CA GLY A 71 21.37 -30.03 -12.45
C GLY A 71 22.43 -29.11 -13.08
N GLY A 72 23.14 -28.31 -12.27
CA GLY A 72 24.12 -27.33 -12.74
C GLY A 72 23.55 -25.93 -12.95
N GLU A 73 24.43 -25.00 -13.30
CA GLU A 73 24.04 -23.63 -13.64
C GLU A 73 23.46 -23.56 -15.05
N GLY A 74 22.38 -22.81 -15.23
CA GLY A 74 21.80 -22.59 -16.55
C GLY A 74 20.90 -21.36 -16.63
N TRP A 75 20.67 -20.90 -17.85
CA TRP A 75 19.72 -19.82 -18.13
C TRP A 75 18.33 -20.40 -18.31
N ARG A 76 17.41 -20.06 -17.42
CA ARG A 76 16.03 -20.56 -17.45
C ARG A 76 15.06 -19.46 -17.05
N LYS A 77 13.85 -19.52 -17.59
CA LYS A 77 12.74 -18.69 -17.12
C LYS A 77 12.32 -19.19 -15.73
N PRO A 78 12.10 -18.31 -14.73
CA PRO A 78 11.61 -18.75 -13.43
C PRO A 78 10.25 -19.43 -13.59
N SER A 79 9.99 -20.44 -12.78
CA SER A 79 8.69 -21.11 -12.77
C SER A 79 7.60 -20.18 -12.21
N LEU A 80 6.32 -20.48 -12.49
CA LEU A 80 5.21 -19.76 -11.88
C LEU A 80 5.23 -19.88 -10.35
N ALA A 81 5.61 -21.02 -9.80
CA ALA A 81 5.73 -21.21 -8.35
C ALA A 81 6.78 -20.26 -7.75
N THR A 82 7.96 -20.15 -8.39
CA THR A 82 9.00 -19.19 -8.02
C THR A 82 8.49 -17.76 -8.05
N CYS A 83 7.78 -17.37 -9.11
CA CYS A 83 7.19 -16.03 -9.23
C CYS A 83 6.14 -15.73 -8.14
N ARG A 84 5.35 -16.73 -7.72
CA ARG A 84 4.38 -16.57 -6.62
C ARG A 84 5.08 -16.34 -5.28
N ASN A 85 6.15 -17.08 -5.01
CA ASN A 85 6.95 -16.90 -3.80
C ASN A 85 7.61 -15.51 -3.81
N GLU A 86 8.23 -15.11 -4.92
CA GLU A 86 8.83 -13.78 -5.07
C GLU A 86 7.82 -12.65 -4.78
N ILE A 87 6.58 -12.74 -5.27
CA ILE A 87 5.56 -11.72 -5.00
C ILE A 87 5.13 -11.70 -3.55
N ASP A 88 5.01 -12.87 -2.91
CA ASP A 88 4.67 -12.93 -1.49
C ASP A 88 5.79 -12.32 -0.63
N ASP A 89 7.04 -12.62 -0.95
CA ASP A 89 8.22 -12.08 -0.26
C ASP A 89 8.35 -10.57 -0.49
N ILE A 90 8.14 -10.07 -1.72
CA ILE A 90 8.14 -8.64 -2.02
C ILE A 90 7.05 -7.92 -1.24
N LEU A 91 5.83 -8.45 -1.17
CA LEU A 91 4.74 -7.82 -0.41
C LEU A 91 5.02 -7.82 1.09
N LYS A 92 5.54 -8.92 1.64
CA LYS A 92 5.95 -9.01 3.05
C LYS A 92 7.06 -8.01 3.39
N ALA A 93 8.09 -7.93 2.54
CA ALA A 93 9.18 -6.97 2.70
C ALA A 93 8.68 -5.53 2.59
N SER A 94 7.83 -5.24 1.61
CA SER A 94 7.24 -3.89 1.43
C SER A 94 6.47 -3.48 2.68
N LEU A 95 5.63 -4.37 3.23
CA LEU A 95 4.89 -4.11 4.47
C LEU A 95 5.81 -3.91 5.67
N PHE A 96 6.86 -4.72 5.78
CA PHE A 96 7.83 -4.60 6.86
C PHE A 96 8.50 -3.22 6.88
N VAL A 97 8.96 -2.74 5.72
CA VAL A 97 9.62 -1.43 5.62
C VAL A 97 8.63 -0.28 5.79
N LEU A 98 7.37 -0.44 5.35
CA LEU A 98 6.34 0.58 5.49
C LEU A 98 5.76 0.72 6.90
N TYR A 99 5.77 -0.36 7.69
CA TYR A 99 5.06 -0.40 8.97
C TYR A 99 5.53 0.68 9.95
N GLN A 100 6.84 0.78 10.19
CA GLN A 100 7.36 1.73 11.18
C GLN A 100 7.21 3.20 10.75
N PRO A 101 7.56 3.60 9.51
CA PRO A 101 7.31 4.96 9.02
C PRO A 101 5.83 5.35 9.11
N MET A 102 4.94 4.43 8.74
CA MET A 102 3.49 4.67 8.80
C MET A 102 3.01 4.89 10.23
N GLN A 103 3.45 4.05 11.17
CA GLN A 103 3.12 4.25 12.59
C GLN A 103 3.60 5.59 13.12
N ASN A 104 4.83 5.97 12.77
CA ASN A 104 5.40 7.24 13.20
C ASN A 104 4.59 8.41 12.64
N ALA A 105 4.22 8.37 11.35
CA ALA A 105 3.40 9.39 10.72
C ALA A 105 2.04 9.56 11.42
N PHE A 106 1.34 8.46 11.74
CA PHE A 106 0.08 8.53 12.45
C PHE A 106 0.21 9.00 13.90
N LYS A 107 1.31 8.66 14.60
CA LYS A 107 1.57 9.12 15.98
C LYS A 107 1.95 10.60 16.04
N MET A 108 2.69 11.09 15.07
CA MET A 108 3.11 12.50 14.99
C MET A 108 1.97 13.43 14.58
N ARG A 109 0.90 12.90 13.97
CA ARG A 109 -0.26 13.71 13.56
C ARG A 109 -1.01 14.26 14.77
N LYS A 110 -1.14 15.58 14.83
CA LYS A 110 -2.00 16.26 15.82
C LYS A 110 -3.47 15.90 15.62
N ARG A 111 -4.15 15.49 16.68
CA ARG A 111 -5.60 15.30 16.67
C ARG A 111 -6.30 16.66 16.62
N VAL A 112 -7.23 16.82 15.68
CA VAL A 112 -8.08 18.01 15.59
C VAL A 112 -9.38 17.74 16.34
N GLU A 113 -9.75 18.67 17.23
CA GLU A 113 -11.05 18.64 17.91
C GLU A 113 -12.09 19.38 17.08
N LYS A 114 -13.37 19.06 17.30
CA LYS A 114 -14.47 19.87 16.77
C LYS A 114 -14.36 21.29 17.32
N VAL A 115 -14.68 22.27 16.48
CA VAL A 115 -14.71 23.68 16.88
C VAL A 115 -15.65 23.85 18.06
N LYS A 116 -15.13 24.39 19.17
CA LYS A 116 -15.93 24.68 20.37
C LYS A 116 -16.52 26.08 20.23
N HIS A 117 -17.82 26.22 20.52
CA HIS A 117 -18.42 27.54 20.66
C HIS A 117 -17.88 28.19 21.94
N VAL A 118 -17.26 29.35 21.80
CA VAL A 118 -16.62 30.09 22.90
C VAL A 118 -17.62 30.90 23.73
N ALA A 119 -18.83 31.13 23.20
CA ALA A 119 -19.89 31.80 23.94
C ALA A 119 -20.38 30.92 25.10
N VAL A 120 -20.29 31.44 26.31
CA VAL A 120 -20.90 30.84 27.51
C VAL A 120 -22.39 30.67 27.23
N LYS A 121 -22.89 29.43 27.23
CA LYS A 121 -24.34 29.21 27.27
C LYS A 121 -24.83 29.80 28.59
N SER A 122 -25.48 30.96 28.53
CA SER A 122 -26.08 31.62 29.70
C SER A 122 -27.00 30.71 30.52
N LEU A 123 -27.52 29.65 29.89
CA LEU A 123 -28.33 28.60 30.53
C LEU A 123 -27.55 27.76 31.57
N ASP A 124 -26.25 27.54 31.40
CA ASP A 124 -25.46 26.73 32.33
C ASP A 124 -25.15 27.48 33.65
N MET A 125 -25.19 28.82 33.65
CA MET A 125 -25.10 29.62 34.89
C MET A 125 -26.41 29.67 35.67
N GLN A 126 -27.57 29.44 35.03
CA GLN A 126 -28.88 29.51 35.70
C GLN A 126 -29.26 28.22 36.42
N LEU A 127 -28.60 27.09 36.11
CA LEU A 127 -28.82 25.79 36.74
C LEU A 127 -27.79 25.45 37.83
N ALA A 128 -26.88 26.39 38.14
CA ALA A 128 -25.85 26.23 39.16
C ALA A 128 -26.21 26.88 40.52
N ILE A 129 -27.47 27.29 40.70
CA ILE A 129 -28.08 27.74 41.98
C ILE A 129 -29.12 26.71 42.38
#